data_AF-A0A932WAB1-F1
#
_entry.id   AF-A0A932WAB1-F1
#
_cell.length_a   1.000
_cell.length_b   1.000
_cell.length_c   1.000
_cell.angle_alpha   90.00
_cell.angle_beta   90.00
_cell.angle_gamma   90.00
#
_symmetry.space_group_name_H-M   'P 1'
#
loop_
_entity.id
_entity.type
_entity.pdbx_description
1 polymer ?
#
loop_
_entity_poly.entity_id
_entity_poly.type
_entity_poly.pdbx_seq_one_letter_code
_entity_poly.pdbx_strand_id
1 'polypeptide(L)'
;MLYVKAFHIIFIASWFAGLFYLPRIFVNLAMETHPIAIERLLTMARKLYRFMTLLSVPAIGLGVWLWLGYGIGKGAGNGWMHAKLFIVVLLLGYHHVK
;
A
#
# COMPACT_ATOMS: atom_id res chain seq x y z
N MET A 1 13.89 8.80 17.12
CA MET A 1 13.82 8.13 15.79
C MET A 1 13.08 6.81 15.77
N LEU A 2 12.98 6.08 16.89
CA LEU A 2 12.15 4.86 16.93
C LEU A 2 10.66 5.14 16.69
N TYR A 3 10.11 6.22 17.24
CA TYR A 3 8.68 6.52 17.11
C TYR A 3 8.25 6.70 15.65
N VAL A 4 8.97 7.48 14.84
CA VAL A 4 8.64 7.68 13.41
C VAL A 4 8.71 6.37 12.62
N LYS A 5 9.73 5.53 12.89
CA LYS A 5 9.83 4.19 12.29
C LYS A 5 8.71 3.26 12.75
N ALA A 6 8.39 3.26 14.04
CA ALA A 6 7.33 2.45 14.61
C ALA A 6 5.97 2.84 14.04
N PHE A 7 5.66 4.15 13.98
CA PHE A 7 4.44 4.63 13.33
C PHE A 7 4.39 4.25 11.85
N HIS A 8 5.48 4.44 11.10
CA HIS A 8 5.53 4.03 9.70
C HIS A 8 5.23 2.53 9.53
N ILE A 9 5.85 1.66 10.35
CA ILE A 9 5.60 0.21 10.32
C ILE A 9 4.14 -0.10 10.70
N ILE A 10 3.59 0.53 11.73
CA ILE A 10 2.19 0.32 12.17
C ILE A 10 1.21 0.72 11.06
N PHE A 11 1.42 1.86 10.42
CA PHE A 11 0.55 2.34 9.34
C PHE A 11 0.69 1.47 8.08
N ILE A 12 1.89 1.05 7.72
CA ILE A 12 2.12 0.09 6.63
C ILE A 12 1.45 -1.24 6.94
N ALA A 13 1.66 -1.82 8.12
CA ALA A 13 1.05 -3.11 8.51
C ALA A 13 -0.48 -3.04 8.50
N SER A 14 -1.05 -1.97 9.06
CA SER A 14 -2.51 -1.72 9.07
C SER A 14 -3.05 -1.53 7.65
N TRP A 15 -2.31 -0.83 6.79
CA TRP A 15 -2.68 -0.63 5.39
C TRP A 15 -2.65 -1.95 4.59
N PHE A 16 -1.58 -2.73 4.73
CA PHE A 16 -1.43 -4.03 4.07
C PHE A 16 -2.49 -5.04 4.53
N ALA A 17 -2.87 -5.03 5.81
CA ALA A 17 -3.96 -5.87 6.31
C ALA A 17 -5.28 -5.64 5.54
N GLY A 18 -5.60 -4.38 5.23
CA GLY A 18 -6.76 -4.04 4.39
C GLY A 18 -6.61 -4.54 2.95
N LEU A 19 -5.40 -4.41 2.39
CA LEU A 19 -5.08 -4.80 1.01
C LEU A 19 -5.19 -6.31 0.80
N PHE A 20 -4.80 -7.12 1.80
CA PHE A 20 -4.95 -8.58 1.77
C PHE A 20 -6.37 -9.07 2.12
N TYR A 21 -7.18 -8.27 2.81
CA TYR A 21 -8.56 -8.65 3.14
C TYR A 21 -9.53 -8.39 1.98
N LEU A 22 -9.26 -7.39 1.13
CA LEU A 22 -10.10 -7.03 0.00
C LEU A 22 -10.33 -8.18 -1.02
N PRO A 23 -9.31 -8.95 -1.45
CA PRO A 23 -9.49 -10.09 -2.36
C PRO A 23 -10.46 -11.13 -1.82
N ARG A 24 -10.44 -11.39 -0.50
CA ARG A 24 -11.37 -12.34 0.14
C ARG A 24 -12.82 -11.88 0.01
N ILE A 25 -13.08 -10.58 0.15
CA ILE A 25 -14.43 -10.03 -0.08
C ILE A 25 -14.83 -10.21 -1.56
N PHE A 26 -13.92 -9.98 -2.49
CA PHE A 26 -14.21 -10.12 -3.93
C PHE A 26 -14.47 -11.56 -4.35
N VAL A 27 -13.73 -12.53 -3.81
CA VAL A 27 -13.99 -13.96 -4.05
C VAL A 27 -15.37 -14.33 -3.52
N ASN A 28 -15.71 -13.92 -2.30
CA ASN A 28 -17.04 -14.18 -1.73
C ASN A 28 -18.15 -13.49 -2.54
N LEU A 29 -17.91 -12.29 -3.05
CA LEU A 29 -18.85 -11.55 -3.88
C LEU A 29 -19.09 -12.26 -5.23
N ALA A 30 -18.07 -12.87 -5.82
CA ALA A 30 -18.18 -13.60 -7.08
C ALA A 30 -18.92 -14.95 -6.94
N MET A 31 -18.90 -15.55 -5.74
CA MET A 31 -19.61 -16.81 -5.46
C MET A 31 -21.05 -16.61 -4.99
N GLU A 32 -21.44 -15.39 -4.63
CA GLU A 32 -22.75 -15.10 -4.04
C GLU A 32 -23.79 -14.78 -5.12
N THR A 33 -24.99 -15.34 -4.98
CA THR A 33 -26.12 -15.12 -5.89
C THR A 33 -27.25 -14.33 -5.25
N HIS A 34 -27.29 -14.24 -3.91
CA HIS A 34 -28.33 -13.50 -3.21
C HIS A 34 -28.07 -11.99 -3.21
N PRO A 35 -29.02 -11.16 -3.69
CA PRO A 35 -28.82 -9.71 -3.86
C PRO A 35 -28.54 -8.99 -2.53
N ILE A 36 -29.18 -9.43 -1.43
CA ILE A 36 -28.98 -8.85 -0.09
C ILE A 36 -27.54 -9.08 0.42
N ALA A 37 -26.98 -10.27 0.17
CA ALA A 37 -25.63 -10.62 0.57
C ALA A 37 -24.58 -9.85 -0.27
N ILE A 38 -24.84 -9.70 -1.58
CA ILE A 38 -24.04 -8.89 -2.51
C ILE A 38 -23.96 -7.42 -2.03
N GLU A 39 -25.09 -6.78 -1.71
CA GLU A 39 -25.11 -5.39 -1.24
C GLU A 39 -24.32 -5.20 0.07
N ARG A 40 -24.43 -6.16 0.99
CA ARG A 40 -23.66 -6.16 2.23
C ARG A 40 -22.17 -6.28 1.97
N LEU A 41 -21.74 -7.22 1.12
CA LEU A 41 -20.34 -7.43 0.76
C LEU A 41 -19.75 -6.20 0.04
N LEU A 42 -20.49 -5.60 -0.88
CA LEU A 42 -20.11 -4.35 -1.55
C LEU A 42 -19.95 -3.19 -0.54
N THR A 43 -20.85 -3.09 0.42
CA THR A 43 -20.76 -2.09 1.49
C THR A 43 -19.53 -2.30 2.35
N MET A 44 -19.22 -3.54 2.72
CA MET A 44 -18.00 -3.89 3.47
C MET A 44 -16.74 -3.57 2.67
N ALA A 45 -16.69 -3.95 1.38
CA ALA A 45 -15.56 -3.64 0.51
C ALA A 45 -15.30 -2.13 0.42
N ARG A 46 -16.36 -1.33 0.23
CA ARG A 46 -16.25 0.14 0.10
C ARG A 46 -15.82 0.83 1.39
N LYS A 47 -16.28 0.33 2.55
CA LYS A 47 -15.85 0.84 3.87
C LYS A 47 -14.37 0.50 4.11
N LEU A 48 -13.99 -0.74 3.83
CA LEU A 48 -12.61 -1.20 3.98
C LEU A 48 -11.66 -0.43 3.07
N TYR A 49 -12.02 -0.25 1.80
CA TYR A 49 -11.21 0.50 0.83
C TYR A 49 -10.98 1.95 1.29
N ARG A 50 -12.02 2.63 1.80
CA ARG A 50 -11.88 3.98 2.36
C ARG A 50 -10.95 4.01 3.58
N PHE A 51 -11.09 3.07 4.50
CA PHE A 51 -10.22 2.97 5.68
C PHE A 51 -8.76 2.69 5.30
N MET A 52 -8.56 1.75 4.38
CA MET A 52 -7.25 1.40 3.82
C MET A 52 -6.59 2.63 3.16
N THR A 53 -7.34 3.38 2.36
CA THR A 53 -6.84 4.59 1.67
C THR A 53 -6.51 5.71 2.66
N LEU A 54 -7.30 5.87 3.73
CA LEU A 54 -7.01 6.86 4.77
C LEU A 54 -5.70 6.53 5.50
N LEU A 55 -5.44 5.25 5.78
CA LEU A 55 -4.22 4.79 6.43
C LEU A 55 -2.99 4.81 5.51
N SER A 56 -3.17 4.70 4.20
CA SER A 56 -2.06 4.74 3.24
C SER A 56 -1.40 6.11 3.16
N VAL A 57 -2.16 7.19 3.33
CA VAL A 57 -1.66 8.57 3.28
C VAL A 57 -0.56 8.82 4.31
N PRO A 58 -0.78 8.61 5.63
CA PRO A 58 0.29 8.77 6.63
C PRO A 58 1.38 7.71 6.48
N ALA A 59 1.06 6.49 6.03
CA ALA A 59 2.05 5.44 5.79
C ALA A 59 3.10 5.89 4.76
N ILE A 60 2.63 6.40 3.61
CA ILE A 60 3.49 6.88 2.52
C ILE A 60 4.20 8.16 2.94
N GLY A 61 3.50 9.11 3.58
CA GLY A 61 4.10 10.37 4.05
C GLY A 61 5.26 10.15 5.03
N LEU A 62 5.09 9.26 6.00
CA LEU A 62 6.16 8.88 6.93
C LEU A 62 7.30 8.14 6.23
N GLY A 63 6.99 7.32 5.22
CA GLY A 63 8.01 6.63 4.41
C GLY A 63 8.86 7.59 3.60
N VAL A 64 8.23 8.58 2.96
CA VAL A 64 8.90 9.66 2.22
C VAL A 64 9.74 10.52 3.17
N TRP A 65 9.22 10.87 4.35
CA TRP A 65 9.96 11.63 5.36
C TRP A 65 11.20 10.88 5.85
N LEU A 66 11.10 9.57 6.11
CA LEU A 66 12.24 8.73 6.49
C LEU A 66 13.29 8.63 5.38
N TRP A 67 12.88 8.64 4.11
CA TRP A 67 13.77 8.58 2.96
C TRP A 67 14.46 9.92 2.67
N LEU A 68 13.70 11.02 2.56
CA LEU A 68 14.21 12.35 2.20
C LEU A 68 14.85 13.08 3.38
N GLY A 69 14.18 13.11 4.53
CA GLY A 69 14.61 13.86 5.71
C GLY A 69 15.70 13.16 6.51
N TYR A 70 15.72 11.81 6.50
CA TYR A 70 16.66 11.04 7.31
C TYR A 70 17.72 10.25 6.53
N GLY A 71 17.59 10.17 5.20
CA GLY A 71 18.57 9.45 4.39
C GLY A 71 18.63 7.96 4.65
N ILE A 72 17.55 7.34 5.14
CA ILE A 72 17.45 5.87 5.21
C ILE A 72 17.45 5.37 3.76
N GLY A 73 18.57 4.77 3.33
CA GLY A 73 18.79 4.46 1.91
C GLY A 73 19.93 5.23 1.24
N LYS A 74 20.50 6.25 1.89
CA LYS A 74 21.60 7.11 1.34
C LYS A 74 23.00 6.77 1.88
N GLY A 75 23.13 5.77 2.76
CA GLY A 75 24.42 5.32 3.30
C GLY A 75 25.16 4.36 2.36
N ALA A 76 26.49 4.35 2.40
CA ALA A 76 27.35 3.43 1.65
C ALA A 76 26.91 1.97 1.87
N GLY A 77 26.59 1.25 0.79
CA GLY A 77 26.03 -0.11 0.82
C GLY A 77 24.55 -0.24 0.42
N ASN A 78 23.83 0.87 0.17
CA ASN A 78 22.41 0.85 -0.21
C ASN A 78 22.11 0.64 -1.72
N GLY A 79 22.89 -0.23 -2.39
CA GLY A 79 22.68 -0.55 -3.81
C GLY A 79 21.25 -1.02 -4.13
N TRP A 80 20.56 -1.59 -3.14
CA TRP A 80 19.15 -1.98 -3.23
C TRP A 80 18.19 -0.82 -3.53
N MET A 81 18.42 0.36 -2.97
CA MET A 81 17.57 1.54 -3.23
C MET A 81 17.73 2.01 -4.68
N HIS A 82 18.95 1.96 -5.21
CA HIS A 82 19.24 2.28 -6.61
C HIS A 82 18.68 1.24 -7.57
N ALA A 83 18.79 -0.06 -7.25
CA ALA A 83 18.17 -1.13 -8.02
C ALA A 83 16.64 -0.96 -8.09
N LYS A 84 16.02 -0.58 -6.98
CA LYS A 84 14.56 -0.33 -6.92
C LYS A 84 14.15 0.85 -7.79
N LEU A 85 14.90 1.96 -7.75
CA LEU A 85 14.65 3.13 -8.60
C LEU A 85 14.89 2.82 -10.09
N PHE A 86 15.92 2.04 -10.42
CA PHE A 86 16.22 1.63 -11.78
C PHE A 86 15.08 0.82 -12.41
N ILE A 87 14.51 -0.13 -11.65
CA ILE A 87 13.35 -0.90 -12.10
C ILE A 87 12.13 0.00 -12.35
N VAL A 88 11.90 1.00 -11.49
CA VAL A 88 10.81 1.98 -11.66
C VAL A 88 10.99 2.79 -12.95
N VAL A 89 12.21 3.23 -13.26
CA VAL A 89 12.50 3.96 -14.50
C VAL A 89 12.28 3.08 -15.74
N LEU A 90 12.72 1.82 -15.70
CA LEU A 90 12.47 0.85 -16.79
C LEU A 90 10.97 0.65 -17.04
N LEU A 91 10.18 0.50 -15.97
CA LEU A 91 8.73 0.36 -16.06
C LEU A 91 8.05 1.60 -16.63
N LEU A 92 8.49 2.80 -16.23
CA LEU A 92 7.98 4.06 -16.78
C LEU A 92 8.30 4.20 -18.28
N GLY A 93 9.50 3.82 -18.69
CA GLY A 93 9.90 3.77 -20.10
C GLY A 93 9.01 2.82 -20.90
N TYR A 94 8.80 1.60 -20.41
CA TYR A 94 7.90 0.63 -21.06
C TYR A 94 6.46 1.15 -21.17
N HIS A 95 5.97 1.83 -20.13
CA HIS A 95 4.60 2.35 -20.11
C HIS A 95 4.39 3.56 -21.04
N HIS A 96 5.42 4.38 -21.31
CA HIS A 96 5.33 5.55 -22.20
C HIS A 96 5.68 5.25 -23.67
N VAL A 97 6.32 4.10 -23.94
CA VAL A 97 6.62 3.63 -25.30
C VAL A 97 5.40 2.94 -25.95
N LYS A 98 4.33 2.72 -25.18
CA LYS A 98 3.02 2.24 -25.66
C LYS A 98 2.00 3.36 -25.71
#